data_AF-A0A317XPW3-F1
#
_entry.id   AF-A0A317XPW3-F1
#
_cell.length_a   1.000
_cell.length_b   1.000
_cell.length_c   1.000
_cell.angle_alpha   90.00
_cell.angle_beta   90.00
_cell.angle_gamma   90.00
#
_symmetry.space_group_name_H-M   'P 1'
#
loop_
_entity.id
_entity.type
_entity.pdbx_description
1 polymer ?
#
loop_
_entity_poly.entity_id
_entity_poly.type
_entity_poly.pdbx_seq_one_letter_code
_entity_poly.pdbx_strand_id
1 'polypeptide(L)'
;LPDIASEYSDSEDEETIQKRAAMPLWTQGDALDAALLAQSTVDADEIFGIPQGPVELEKILPGERTLNRIRRPRTSSANWSGQDGLAQWEIDRYNKRMGI
;
A
#
# COMPACT_ATOMS: atom_id res chain seq x y z
N LEU A 1 9.00 -26.89 4.34
CA LEU A 1 8.14 -25.99 3.54
C LEU A 1 8.81 -25.86 2.18
N PRO A 2 8.06 -25.79 1.06
CA PRO A 2 8.68 -25.44 -0.22
C PRO A 2 9.26 -24.03 -0.14
N ASP A 3 10.40 -23.81 -0.80
CA ASP A 3 10.99 -22.48 -0.91
C ASP A 3 10.01 -21.53 -1.59
N ILE A 4 9.80 -20.38 -0.97
CA ILE A 4 8.95 -19.32 -1.51
C ILE A 4 9.70 -18.80 -2.74
N ALA A 5 9.12 -18.93 -3.92
CA ALA A 5 9.57 -18.25 -5.13
C ALA A 5 9.34 -16.74 -4.93
N SER A 6 10.20 -16.12 -4.15
CA SER A 6 10.24 -14.68 -3.98
C SER A 6 10.86 -14.11 -5.25
N GLU A 7 10.04 -13.50 -6.10
CA GLU A 7 10.45 -12.74 -7.29
C GLU A 7 11.46 -11.61 -6.97
N TYR A 8 11.75 -11.39 -5.69
CA TYR A 8 12.68 -10.39 -5.18
C TYR A 8 14.02 -10.99 -4.74
N SER A 9 14.21 -12.31 -4.78
CA SER A 9 15.39 -12.97 -4.20
C SER A 9 16.53 -13.28 -5.17
N ASP A 10 16.37 -13.05 -6.48
CA ASP A 10 17.49 -13.21 -7.42
C ASP A 10 17.68 -11.93 -8.25
N SER A 11 18.42 -10.99 -7.67
CA SER A 11 18.62 -9.64 -8.20
C SER A 11 19.53 -9.58 -9.42
N GLU A 12 20.12 -10.70 -9.82
CA GLU A 12 21.12 -10.84 -10.90
C GLU A 12 20.65 -11.73 -12.07
N ASP A 13 19.42 -12.25 -12.03
CA ASP A 13 18.89 -13.04 -13.15
C ASP A 13 18.65 -12.15 -14.38
N GLU A 14 19.06 -12.64 -15.56
CA GLU A 14 19.02 -11.88 -16.83
C GLU A 14 17.59 -11.42 -17.15
N GLU A 15 16.57 -12.21 -16.82
CA GLU A 15 15.16 -11.83 -17.00
C GLU A 15 14.77 -10.63 -16.12
N THR A 16 15.28 -10.55 -14.89
CA THR A 16 15.01 -9.44 -13.98
C THR A 16 15.72 -8.16 -14.44
N ILE A 17 16.93 -8.29 -14.97
CA ILE A 17 17.71 -7.18 -15.52
C ILE A 17 17.03 -6.65 -16.79
N GLN A 18 16.56 -7.53 -17.69
CA GLN A 18 15.81 -7.14 -18.88
C GLN A 18 14.48 -6.46 -18.54
N LYS A 19 13.73 -6.99 -17.56
CA LYS A 19 12.51 -6.36 -17.07
C LYS A 19 12.78 -4.97 -16.51
N ARG A 20 13.85 -4.80 -15.72
CA ARG A 20 14.26 -3.48 -15.22
C ARG A 20 14.64 -2.55 -16.35
N ALA A 21 15.42 -2.99 -17.33
CA ALA A 21 15.80 -2.16 -18.48
C ALA A 21 14.61 -1.74 -19.35
N ALA A 22 13.54 -2.54 -19.39
CA ALA A 22 12.30 -2.24 -20.11
C ALA A 22 11.34 -1.31 -19.35
N MET A 23 11.62 -0.99 -18.08
CA MET A 23 10.72 -0.13 -17.30
C MET A 23 10.78 1.33 -17.79
N PRO A 24 9.67 2.09 -17.66
CA PRO A 24 9.63 3.49 -18.03
C PRO A 24 10.63 4.34 -17.23
N LEU A 25 11.15 5.42 -17.83
CA LEU A 25 12.16 6.27 -17.19
C LEU A 25 11.71 6.86 -15.83
N TRP A 26 10.42 7.17 -15.66
CA TRP A 26 9.89 7.70 -14.40
C TRP A 26 9.96 6.72 -13.22
N THR A 27 10.26 5.44 -13.49
CA THR A 27 10.39 4.39 -12.46
C THR A 27 11.82 4.21 -11.95
N GLN A 28 12.81 4.94 -12.48
CA GLN A 28 14.22 4.72 -12.17
C GLN A 28 15.06 6.00 -12.09
N GLY A 29 16.12 5.93 -11.28
CA GLY A 29 17.18 6.93 -11.19
C GLY A 29 16.68 8.33 -10.86
N ASP A 30 17.39 9.34 -11.37
CA ASP A 30 17.14 10.75 -11.07
C ASP A 30 15.71 11.22 -11.40
N ALA A 31 15.07 10.61 -12.40
CA ALA A 31 13.69 10.93 -12.79
C ALA A 31 12.68 10.47 -11.73
N LEU A 32 12.91 9.30 -11.12
CA LEU A 32 12.12 8.81 -9.99
C LEU A 32 12.37 9.69 -8.76
N ASP A 33 13.62 10.03 -8.46
CA ASP A 33 13.97 10.85 -7.29
C ASP A 33 13.34 12.25 -7.37
N ALA A 34 13.39 12.88 -8.54
CA ALA A 34 12.72 14.15 -8.78
C ALA A 34 11.20 14.05 -8.62
N ALA A 35 10.59 12.95 -9.11
CA ALA A 35 9.15 12.72 -8.98
C ALA A 35 8.74 12.48 -7.51
N LEU A 36 9.52 11.70 -6.75
CA LEU A 36 9.29 11.45 -5.33
C LEU A 36 9.42 12.73 -4.51
N LEU A 37 10.42 13.57 -4.81
CA LEU A 37 10.60 14.86 -4.15
C LEU A 37 9.39 15.78 -4.40
N ALA A 38 8.92 15.84 -5.66
CA ALA A 38 7.74 16.62 -6.03
C ALA A 38 6.45 16.12 -5.36
N GLN A 39 6.31 14.80 -5.19
CA GLN A 39 5.15 14.19 -4.52
C GLN A 39 5.16 14.36 -2.99
N SER A 40 6.32 14.63 -2.38
CA SER A 40 6.48 14.61 -0.92
C SER A 40 5.66 15.65 -0.15
N THR A 41 5.19 16.69 -0.82
CA THR A 41 4.37 17.77 -0.23
C THR A 41 2.93 17.77 -0.73
N VAL A 42 2.54 16.76 -1.50
CA VAL A 42 1.19 16.64 -2.05
C VAL A 42 0.31 15.90 -1.04
N ASP A 43 -0.85 16.48 -0.72
CA ASP A 43 -1.83 15.85 0.16
C ASP A 43 -2.57 14.72 -0.59
N ALA A 44 -2.40 13.50 -0.11
CA ALA A 44 -3.05 12.32 -0.68
C ALA A 44 -4.55 12.28 -0.37
N ASP A 45 -4.97 12.86 0.77
CA ASP A 45 -6.37 12.88 1.18
C ASP A 45 -7.18 13.83 0.29
N GLU A 46 -6.59 14.92 -0.19
CA GLU A 46 -7.21 15.81 -1.19
C GLU A 46 -7.42 15.11 -2.54
N ILE A 47 -6.47 14.28 -2.97
CA ILE A 47 -6.49 13.63 -4.29
C ILE A 47 -7.39 12.39 -4.30
N PHE A 48 -7.24 11.50 -3.32
CA PHE A 48 -7.90 10.20 -3.31
C PHE A 48 -9.12 10.16 -2.37
N GLY A 49 -9.26 11.17 -1.51
CA GLY A 49 -10.24 11.18 -0.44
C GLY A 49 -9.82 10.30 0.73
N ILE A 50 -10.36 10.61 1.90
CA ILE A 50 -10.22 9.74 3.08
C ILE A 50 -11.10 8.51 2.87
N PRO A 51 -10.57 7.28 2.84
CA PRO A 51 -11.36 6.07 2.61
C PRO A 51 -12.47 5.96 3.66
N GLN A 52 -13.72 6.01 3.19
CA GLN A 52 -14.89 5.93 4.05
C GLN A 52 -15.43 4.50 4.12
N GLY A 53 -15.40 3.93 5.31
CA GLY A 53 -16.13 2.70 5.62
C GLY A 53 -15.41 1.39 5.28
N PRO A 54 -16.07 0.26 5.56
CA PRO A 54 -15.49 -1.07 5.38
C PRO A 54 -15.42 -1.44 3.89
N VAL A 55 -14.37 -2.18 3.51
CA VAL A 55 -14.24 -2.76 2.17
C VAL A 55 -15.31 -3.83 1.96
N GLU A 56 -16.17 -3.64 0.96
CA GLU A 56 -17.24 -4.57 0.59
C GLU A 56 -16.68 -5.78 -0.19
N LEU A 57 -16.05 -6.71 0.54
CA LEU A 57 -15.43 -7.91 -0.04
C LEU A 57 -16.42 -8.77 -0.87
N GLU A 58 -17.71 -8.74 -0.54
CA GLU A 58 -18.74 -9.47 -1.28
C GLU A 58 -18.89 -8.98 -2.74
N LYS A 59 -18.64 -7.68 -3.00
CA LYS A 59 -18.68 -7.10 -4.35
C LYS A 59 -17.39 -7.35 -5.14
N ILE A 60 -16.24 -7.34 -4.46
CA ILE A 60 -14.91 -7.47 -5.08
C ILE A 60 -14.62 -8.94 -5.45
N LEU A 61 -15.06 -9.89 -4.62
CA LEU A 61 -14.80 -11.30 -4.79
C LEU A 61 -16.11 -12.09 -4.98
N PRO A 62 -16.71 -12.05 -6.17
CA PRO A 62 -17.95 -12.78 -6.44
C PRO A 62 -17.70 -14.28 -6.36
N GLY A 63 -18.54 -15.00 -5.61
CA GLY A 63 -18.51 -16.47 -5.55
C GLY A 63 -18.99 -17.05 -4.21
N GLU A 64 -19.86 -18.05 -4.27
CA GLU A 64 -20.53 -18.65 -3.11
C GLU A 64 -19.56 -19.26 -2.07
N ARG A 65 -18.47 -19.86 -2.55
CA ARG A 65 -17.38 -20.38 -1.69
C ARG A 65 -16.59 -19.26 -0.98
N THR A 66 -16.50 -18.09 -1.60
CA THR A 66 -15.79 -16.92 -1.06
C THR A 66 -16.64 -16.19 -0.03
N LEU A 67 -17.96 -16.11 -0.23
CA LEU A 67 -18.92 -15.53 0.71
C LEU A 67 -18.88 -16.21 2.09
N ASN A 68 -18.84 -17.55 2.12
CA ASN A 68 -18.76 -18.32 3.37
C ASN A 68 -17.44 -18.10 4.14
N ARG A 69 -16.36 -17.69 3.46
CA ARG A 69 -15.07 -17.36 4.07
C ARG A 69 -15.02 -15.91 4.56
N ILE A 70 -15.63 -14.98 3.81
CA ILE A 70 -15.72 -13.55 4.16
C ILE A 70 -16.59 -13.33 5.40
N ARG A 71 -17.68 -14.09 5.53
CA ARG A 71 -18.62 -13.99 6.67
C ARG A 71 -18.15 -14.68 7.95
N ARG A 72 -16.91 -15.16 8.00
CA ARG A 72 -16.37 -15.75 9.23
C ARG A 72 -16.24 -14.68 10.32
N PRO A 73 -16.54 -15.02 11.59
CA PRO A 73 -16.36 -14.10 12.70
C PRO A 73 -14.90 -13.64 12.74
N ARG A 74 -14.70 -12.33 12.78
CA ARG A 74 -13.38 -11.70 12.72
C ARG A 74 -12.66 -11.93 14.05
N THR A 75 -11.36 -12.24 14.00
CA THR A 75 -10.48 -12.38 15.17
C THR A 75 -9.93 -11.02 15.60
N SER A 76 -9.08 -10.97 16.62
CA SER A 76 -8.49 -9.73 17.19
C SER A 76 -7.85 -8.79 16.15
N SER A 77 -7.41 -9.28 15.00
CA SER A 77 -6.86 -8.47 13.89
C SER A 77 -7.85 -7.52 13.23
N ALA A 78 -9.15 -7.69 13.50
CA ALA A 78 -10.18 -6.77 13.07
C ALA A 78 -10.49 -5.66 14.06
N ASN A 79 -9.99 -5.77 15.29
CA ASN A 79 -10.25 -4.79 16.31
C ASN A 79 -9.10 -3.77 16.38
N TRP A 80 -9.28 -2.68 15.65
CA TRP A 80 -8.34 -1.55 15.64
C TRP A 80 -8.64 -0.53 16.76
N SER A 81 -9.50 -0.88 17.73
CA SER A 81 -9.76 -0.05 18.92
C SER A 81 -8.61 -0.04 19.95
N GLY A 82 -7.45 -0.61 19.58
CA GLY A 82 -6.27 -0.71 20.45
C GLY A 82 -5.45 0.57 20.49
N GLN A 83 -4.42 0.57 21.33
CA GLN A 83 -3.50 1.71 21.50
C GLN A 83 -2.51 1.89 20.34
N ASP A 84 -2.58 1.05 19.31
CA ASP A 84 -1.72 1.05 18.12
C ASP A 84 -2.09 2.14 17.08
N GLY A 85 -2.91 3.12 17.47
CA GLY A 85 -3.21 4.30 16.65
C GLY A 85 -2.10 5.34 16.73
N LEU A 86 -1.99 6.18 15.70
CA LEU A 86 -1.12 7.36 15.75
C LEU A 86 -1.54 8.26 16.91
N ALA A 87 -0.57 8.73 17.69
CA ALA A 87 -0.83 9.71 18.73
C ALA A 87 -1.16 11.07 18.10
N GLN A 88 -1.97 11.87 18.78
CA GLN A 88 -2.40 13.18 18.26
C GLN A 88 -1.21 14.09 17.87
N TRP A 89 -0.13 14.04 18.64
CA TRP A 89 1.08 14.83 18.34
C TRP A 89 1.81 14.38 17.07
N GLU A 90 1.69 13.10 16.66
CA GLU A 90 2.24 12.59 15.42
C GLU A 90 1.45 13.10 14.23
N ILE A 91 0.12 13.10 14.37
CA ILE A 91 -0.82 13.65 13.39
C ILE A 91 -0.59 15.16 13.23
N ASP A 92 -0.51 15.91 14.33
CA ASP A 92 -0.30 17.37 14.29
C ASP A 92 1.07 17.72 13.65
N ARG A 93 2.11 16.94 13.96
CA ARG A 93 3.44 17.10 13.34
C ARG A 93 3.41 16.81 11.85
N TYR A 94 2.67 15.79 11.43
CA TYR A 94 2.50 15.44 10.03
C TYR A 94 1.75 16.54 9.26
N ASN A 95 0.59 16.98 9.78
CA ASN A 95 -0.21 18.05 9.18
C ASN A 95 0.62 19.33 9.01
N LYS A 96 1.38 19.72 10.05
CA LYS A 96 2.28 20.87 9.97
C LYS A 96 3.38 20.73 8.90
N ARG A 97 3.89 19.51 8.69
CA ARG A 97 4.89 19.23 7.63
C ARG A 97 4.27 19.30 6.24
N MET A 98 3.04 18.82 6.11
CA MET A 98 2.31 18.77 4.83
C MET A 98 1.60 20.09 4.50
N GLY A 99 1.45 21.01 5.46
CA GLY A 99 0.75 22.28 5.27
C GLY A 99 -0.78 22.16 5.25
N ILE A 100 -1.31 21.10 5.89
CA ILE A 100 -2.74 20.76 5.98
C ILE A 100 -3.28 21.21 7.34
#